data_AF-A0AAD5P0F0-F1
#
_entry.id   AF-A0AAD5P0F0-F1
#
_cell.length_a   1.000
_cell.length_b   1.000
_cell.length_c   1.000
_cell.angle_alpha   90.00
_cell.angle_beta   90.00
_cell.angle_gamma   90.00
#
_symmetry.space_group_name_H-M   'P 1'
#
loop_
_entity.id
_entity.type
_entity.pdbx_description
1 polymer ?
#
loop_
_entity_poly.entity_id
_entity_poly.type
_entity_poly.pdbx_seq_one_letter_code
_entity_poly.pdbx_strand_id
1 'polypeptide(L)'
;MLADWTSPTVVHGNCRRSRTTTSPVFVSSLSQRPLRYAVLGAGFAGLSVVWHLLKHSPKELHLRIDIYDEAGIGGGASGVSGGLLHPYSPKVKLLWRGAECWKECLNLVNIAEAALGSEESNLEVGESGQTFSEFVVRRRGILRPATNTKTLNLLNDNAQNCLSSCRIEAMDKDAARNLVPDICVPLNTAFYMPDAVNIHPQRYLQGLFLACKNLAKEPASGFGEKELYLHQKSISNLLELEGGYDAVIVCVGAKADMLPELSGKLPLRTCRGIIACMELPDNIRDDYPEHGPSILSDAWLAVQGSRSLLIGSTWEWKSRNSSPYVSIDEALKALEELLPKASAIYPGIKNWRFTRARSGLRAMPPLTSNGSLPLMGCIDDLVSENSSCKYWLFGGLGARGLLYHGWLGNLMAQAVLSCNEHIIPSELTSWKNINR
;
A
#
# COMPACT_ATOMS: atom_id res chain seq x y z
N MET A 1 -65.84 -22.55 30.94
CA MET A 1 -65.15 -21.92 32.08
C MET A 1 -64.42 -20.71 31.53
N LEU A 2 -65.16 -19.61 31.46
CA LEU A 2 -64.73 -18.26 31.14
C LEU A 2 -64.82 -17.50 32.48
N ALA A 3 -63.81 -16.69 32.76
CA ALA A 3 -63.89 -15.54 33.67
C ALA A 3 -62.99 -14.50 32.97
N ASP A 4 -63.55 -13.55 32.22
CA ASP A 4 -64.19 -12.32 32.68
C ASP A 4 -63.46 -11.69 33.88
N TRP A 5 -62.94 -10.48 33.74
CA TRP A 5 -63.66 -9.28 34.21
C TRP A 5 -62.89 -8.00 33.91
N THR A 6 -63.69 -6.95 33.77
CA THR A 6 -63.47 -5.62 33.21
C THR A 6 -62.72 -4.64 34.12
N SER A 7 -62.23 -3.57 33.49
CA SER A 7 -61.54 -2.39 34.03
C SER A 7 -62.24 -1.64 35.17
N PRO A 8 -61.49 -0.78 35.88
CA PRO A 8 -62.02 0.50 36.34
C PRO A 8 -61.25 1.71 35.81
N THR A 9 -62.00 2.80 35.72
CA THR A 9 -61.70 4.12 35.17
C THR A 9 -60.94 5.03 36.16
N VAL A 10 -59.91 5.70 35.62
CA VAL A 10 -59.27 7.00 35.92
C VAL A 10 -59.64 7.78 37.20
N VAL A 11 -58.60 8.18 37.98
CA VAL A 11 -58.47 9.54 38.58
C VAL A 11 -57.01 10.02 38.48
N HIS A 12 -56.85 11.31 38.16
CA HIS A 12 -55.65 12.03 37.77
C HIS A 12 -54.47 12.05 38.75
N GLY A 13 -53.27 11.83 38.21
CA GLY A 13 -52.00 12.27 38.79
C GLY A 13 -51.11 12.92 37.72
N ASN A 14 -50.96 14.24 37.79
CA ASN A 14 -50.06 15.01 36.93
C ASN A 14 -48.61 14.56 37.13
N CYS A 15 -47.97 14.01 36.09
CA CYS A 15 -46.51 13.89 36.06
C CYS A 15 -45.98 14.24 34.67
N ARG A 16 -45.12 15.25 34.65
CA ARG A 16 -44.54 15.91 33.46
C ARG A 16 -43.87 14.89 32.53
N ARG A 17 -44.36 14.79 31.29
CA ARG A 17 -43.64 14.15 30.18
C ARG A 17 -42.48 15.05 29.74
N SER A 18 -41.27 14.70 30.17
CA SER A 18 -40.03 15.14 29.51
C SER A 18 -39.91 14.39 28.18
N ARG A 19 -40.16 15.10 27.07
CA ARG A 19 -39.74 14.69 25.73
C ARG A 19 -38.22 14.90 25.66
N THR A 20 -37.45 13.81 25.73
CA THR A 20 -36.05 13.82 25.27
C THR A 20 -36.05 13.80 23.74
N THR A 21 -36.25 14.98 23.16
CA THR A 21 -35.82 15.29 21.80
C THR A 21 -34.30 15.10 21.73
N THR A 22 -33.86 14.20 20.87
CA THR A 22 -32.47 14.08 20.42
C THR A 22 -32.03 15.41 19.82
N SER A 23 -31.28 16.19 20.58
CA SER A 23 -30.63 17.39 20.10
C SER A 23 -29.57 17.02 19.06
N PRO A 24 -29.50 17.71 17.92
CA PRO A 24 -28.35 17.61 17.04
C PRO A 24 -27.14 18.14 17.82
N VAL A 25 -26.03 17.40 17.78
CA VAL A 25 -24.76 17.88 18.32
C VAL A 25 -24.43 19.16 17.57
N PHE A 26 -24.58 20.28 18.26
CA PHE A 26 -24.13 21.58 17.80
C PHE A 26 -22.64 21.48 17.48
N VAL A 27 -22.30 21.85 16.25
CA VAL A 27 -20.92 22.17 15.83
C VAL A 27 -20.45 23.33 16.70
N SER A 28 -19.88 23.02 17.87
CA SER A 28 -19.32 24.01 18.78
C SER A 28 -18.09 24.61 18.11
N SER A 29 -18.15 25.93 17.88
CA SER A 29 -17.06 26.83 17.47
C SER A 29 -15.96 26.17 16.64
N LEU A 30 -16.03 26.29 15.31
CA LEU A 30 -14.87 26.05 14.45
C LEU A 30 -13.68 26.80 15.05
N SER A 31 -12.72 26.02 15.55
CA SER A 31 -11.41 26.48 15.95
C SER A 31 -10.90 27.47 14.92
N GLN A 32 -10.63 28.72 15.31
CA GLN A 32 -10.08 29.73 14.39
C GLN A 32 -8.70 29.31 13.86
N ARG A 33 -8.01 28.38 14.53
CA ARG A 33 -6.77 27.78 14.03
C ARG A 33 -7.07 26.56 13.14
N PRO A 34 -6.35 26.40 12.02
CA PRO A 34 -6.44 25.20 11.19
C PRO A 34 -6.19 23.92 11.99
N LEU A 35 -6.88 22.83 11.65
CA LEU A 35 -6.48 21.50 12.11
C LEU A 35 -5.12 21.17 11.50
N ARG A 36 -4.20 20.67 12.32
CA ARG A 36 -2.83 20.37 11.93
C ARG A 36 -2.54 18.90 12.10
N TYR A 37 -2.22 18.22 11.01
CA TYR A 37 -1.81 16.81 11.03
C TYR A 37 -0.37 16.64 10.56
N ALA A 38 0.40 15.82 11.27
CA ALA A 38 1.70 15.36 10.81
C ALA A 38 1.56 13.94 10.26
N VAL A 39 2.12 13.67 9.08
CA VAL A 39 2.21 12.32 8.50
C VAL A 39 3.68 11.94 8.38
N LEU A 40 4.11 10.93 9.12
CA LEU A 40 5.52 10.51 9.16
C LEU A 40 5.76 9.40 8.15
N GLY A 41 6.41 9.71 7.04
CA GLY A 41 6.73 8.81 5.94
C GLY A 41 5.95 9.12 4.67
N ALA A 42 6.66 9.20 3.55
CA ALA A 42 6.12 9.52 2.22
C ALA A 42 6.11 8.29 1.28
N GLY A 43 5.91 7.10 1.86
CA GLY A 43 5.70 5.84 1.14
C GLY A 43 4.22 5.56 0.83
N PHE A 44 3.91 4.30 0.51
CA PHE A 44 2.55 3.86 0.19
C PHE A 44 1.52 4.23 1.27
N ALA A 45 1.82 3.94 2.55
CA ALA A 45 0.92 4.23 3.66
C ALA A 45 0.66 5.73 3.82
N GLY A 46 1.73 6.53 3.94
CA GLY A 46 1.62 7.95 4.21
C GLY A 46 0.92 8.74 3.12
N LEU A 47 1.29 8.55 1.85
CA LEU A 47 0.65 9.28 0.75
C LEU A 47 -0.81 8.86 0.53
N SER A 48 -1.15 7.60 0.79
CA SER A 48 -2.55 7.16 0.78
C SER A 48 -3.35 7.87 1.87
N VAL A 49 -2.83 7.94 3.09
CA VAL A 49 -3.48 8.68 4.19
C VAL A 49 -3.66 10.15 3.83
N VAL A 50 -2.63 10.81 3.31
CA VAL A 50 -2.69 12.23 2.92
C VAL A 50 -3.78 12.46 1.88
N TRP A 51 -3.81 11.64 0.82
CA TRP A 51 -4.84 11.72 -0.21
C TRP A 51 -6.25 11.62 0.40
N HIS A 52 -6.45 10.64 1.25
CA HIS A 52 -7.75 10.41 1.88
C HIS A 52 -8.12 11.47 2.93
N LEU A 53 -7.16 12.02 3.67
CA LEU A 53 -7.39 13.15 4.58
C LEU A 53 -7.88 14.39 3.81
N LEU A 54 -7.23 14.70 2.68
CA LEU A 54 -7.64 15.81 1.82
C LEU A 54 -9.01 15.56 1.18
N LYS A 55 -9.28 14.34 0.74
CA LYS A 55 -10.54 13.93 0.08
C LYS A 55 -11.74 13.91 1.04
N HIS A 56 -11.54 13.42 2.27
CA HIS A 56 -12.63 13.22 3.24
C HIS A 56 -12.82 14.40 4.20
N SER A 57 -11.86 15.33 4.27
CA SER A 57 -12.05 16.56 5.04
C SER A 57 -13.16 17.44 4.45
N PRO A 58 -14.08 17.97 5.29
CA PRO A 58 -15.09 18.92 4.87
C PRO A 58 -14.48 20.11 4.10
N LYS A 59 -15.24 20.70 3.17
CA LYS A 59 -14.75 21.81 2.34
C LYS A 59 -14.51 23.08 3.16
N GLU A 60 -15.22 23.23 4.26
CA GLU A 60 -15.16 24.38 5.17
C GLU A 60 -14.04 24.24 6.22
N LEU A 61 -13.44 23.05 6.31
CA LEU A 61 -12.40 22.77 7.29
C LEU A 61 -11.06 23.36 6.83
N HIS A 62 -10.46 24.20 7.68
CA HIS A 62 -9.08 24.60 7.52
C HIS A 62 -8.18 23.45 7.95
N LEU A 63 -7.42 22.89 7.02
CA LEU A 63 -6.60 21.70 7.25
C LEU A 63 -5.19 21.91 6.73
N ARG A 64 -4.21 21.73 7.61
CA ARG A 64 -2.80 21.73 7.26
C ARG A 64 -2.21 20.34 7.51
N ILE A 65 -1.56 19.80 6.48
CA ILE A 65 -0.87 18.51 6.55
C ILE A 65 0.63 18.74 6.31
N ASP A 66 1.45 18.36 7.29
CA ASP A 66 2.90 18.37 7.20
C ASP A 66 3.39 16.90 7.06
N ILE A 67 3.92 16.54 5.88
CA ILE A 67 4.56 15.23 5.64
C ILE A 67 6.03 15.32 6.02
N TYR A 68 6.51 14.39 6.83
CA TYR A 68 7.93 14.28 7.19
C TYR A 68 8.52 12.99 6.63
N ASP A 69 9.55 13.09 5.80
CA ASP A 69 10.31 11.93 5.31
C ASP A 69 11.78 12.30 5.11
N GLU A 70 12.72 11.50 5.61
CA GLU A 70 14.15 11.82 5.51
C GLU A 70 14.69 11.77 4.06
N ALA A 71 14.12 10.88 3.23
CA ALA A 71 14.59 10.59 1.88
C ALA A 71 13.66 11.16 0.81
N GLY A 72 12.49 11.65 1.23
CA GLY A 72 11.47 12.22 0.35
C GLY A 72 10.53 11.16 -0.21
N ILE A 73 9.76 11.55 -1.23
CA ILE A 73 8.71 10.70 -1.82
C ILE A 73 9.27 9.36 -2.27
N GLY A 74 8.74 8.26 -1.71
CA GLY A 74 9.13 6.91 -2.08
C GLY A 74 10.56 6.49 -1.71
N GLY A 75 11.30 7.27 -0.93
CA GLY A 75 12.71 6.99 -0.61
C GLY A 75 12.98 5.70 0.18
N GLY A 76 11.94 5.09 0.76
CA GLY A 76 12.03 3.81 1.46
C GLY A 76 11.64 2.58 0.62
N ALA A 77 11.21 1.52 1.30
CA ALA A 77 10.83 0.25 0.66
C ALA A 77 9.69 0.37 -0.38
N SER A 78 8.87 1.42 -0.29
CA SER A 78 7.75 1.63 -1.21
C SER A 78 8.24 1.94 -2.63
N GLY A 79 9.21 2.85 -2.80
CA GLY A 79 9.76 3.21 -4.11
C GLY A 79 10.66 2.13 -4.73
N VAL A 80 11.15 1.18 -3.92
CA VAL A 80 12.01 0.08 -4.37
C VAL A 80 11.23 -1.16 -4.80
N SER A 81 9.97 -1.30 -4.41
CA SER A 81 9.19 -2.52 -4.62
C SER A 81 9.12 -3.00 -6.09
N GLY A 82 8.77 -4.26 -6.31
CA GLY A 82 8.68 -4.83 -7.66
C GLY A 82 7.46 -4.38 -8.47
N GLY A 83 6.52 -3.62 -7.88
CA GLY A 83 5.37 -3.09 -8.63
C GLY A 83 4.26 -4.06 -8.99
N LEU A 84 4.43 -5.37 -8.72
CA LEU A 84 3.45 -6.40 -9.07
C LEU A 84 2.19 -6.29 -8.21
N LEU A 85 1.07 -5.95 -8.82
CA LEU A 85 -0.20 -5.72 -8.14
C LEU A 85 -1.28 -6.71 -8.62
N HIS A 86 -1.78 -7.50 -7.67
CA HIS A 86 -2.92 -8.42 -7.82
C HIS A 86 -3.48 -8.76 -6.42
N PRO A 87 -4.77 -9.16 -6.29
CA PRO A 87 -5.41 -9.36 -4.99
C PRO A 87 -5.25 -10.78 -4.41
N TYR A 88 -4.32 -11.59 -4.95
CA TYR A 88 -4.24 -13.02 -4.65
C TYR A 88 -3.03 -13.42 -3.81
N SER A 89 -3.22 -14.45 -3.01
CA SER A 89 -2.16 -15.16 -2.31
C SER A 89 -1.31 -16.01 -3.27
N PRO A 90 -0.16 -16.58 -2.85
CA PRO A 90 0.61 -17.50 -3.69
C PRO A 90 -0.15 -18.77 -4.07
N LYS A 91 -1.23 -19.07 -3.33
CA LYS A 91 -2.17 -20.17 -3.60
C LYS A 91 -3.34 -19.72 -4.48
N VAL A 92 -3.28 -18.54 -5.10
CA VAL A 92 -4.31 -18.00 -6.02
C VAL A 92 -5.65 -17.71 -5.31
N LYS A 93 -5.73 -17.91 -3.99
CA LYS A 93 -6.87 -17.51 -3.16
C LYS A 93 -6.91 -15.99 -2.98
N LEU A 94 -8.10 -15.40 -3.06
CA LEU A 94 -8.34 -13.99 -2.73
C LEU A 94 -7.86 -13.66 -1.31
N LEU A 95 -7.14 -12.55 -1.15
CA LEU A 95 -6.64 -12.08 0.14
C LEU A 95 -7.76 -11.48 0.99
N TRP A 96 -7.51 -11.36 2.30
CA TRP A 96 -8.42 -10.67 3.21
C TRP A 96 -8.73 -9.26 2.69
N ARG A 97 -10.03 -8.96 2.55
CA ARG A 97 -10.54 -7.70 1.96
C ARG A 97 -9.90 -7.37 0.60
N GLY A 98 -9.52 -8.40 -0.15
CA GLY A 98 -8.78 -8.25 -1.41
C GLY A 98 -9.56 -7.47 -2.47
N ALA A 99 -10.90 -7.55 -2.46
CA ALA A 99 -11.76 -6.82 -3.38
C ALA A 99 -11.74 -5.30 -3.11
N GLU A 100 -11.90 -4.90 -1.85
CA GLU A 100 -11.87 -3.50 -1.43
C GLU A 100 -10.47 -2.90 -1.64
N CYS A 101 -9.43 -3.65 -1.29
CA CYS A 101 -8.04 -3.23 -1.47
C CYS A 101 -7.70 -3.07 -2.96
N TRP A 102 -8.10 -4.03 -3.80
CA TRP A 102 -7.91 -3.96 -5.26
C TRP A 102 -8.57 -2.72 -5.86
N LYS A 103 -9.85 -2.52 -5.54
CA LYS A 103 -10.64 -1.39 -6.05
C LYS A 103 -10.00 -0.04 -5.68
N GLU A 104 -9.70 0.17 -4.40
CA GLU A 104 -9.15 1.45 -3.96
C GLU A 104 -7.72 1.65 -4.46
N CYS A 105 -6.90 0.60 -4.50
CA CYS A 105 -5.55 0.69 -5.06
C CYS A 105 -5.57 1.11 -6.54
N LEU A 106 -6.39 0.46 -7.38
CA LEU A 106 -6.49 0.84 -8.79
C LEU A 106 -7.02 2.27 -8.97
N ASN A 107 -7.95 2.69 -8.12
CA ASN A 107 -8.43 4.07 -8.10
C ASN A 107 -7.27 5.05 -7.87
N LEU A 108 -6.45 4.82 -6.84
CA LEU A 108 -5.29 5.68 -6.57
C LEU A 108 -4.24 5.64 -7.69
N VAL A 109 -4.04 4.50 -8.34
CA VAL A 109 -3.13 4.37 -9.50
C VAL A 109 -3.62 5.26 -10.65
N ASN A 110 -4.91 5.21 -10.98
CA ASN A 110 -5.49 6.05 -12.02
C ASN A 110 -5.39 7.55 -11.67
N ILE A 111 -5.59 7.91 -10.40
CA ILE A 111 -5.40 9.28 -9.90
C ILE A 111 -3.96 9.76 -10.11
N ALA A 112 -2.98 8.93 -9.75
CA ALA A 112 -1.56 9.27 -9.90
C ALA A 112 -1.16 9.40 -11.38
N GLU A 113 -1.65 8.52 -12.25
CA GLU A 113 -1.42 8.57 -13.70
C GLU A 113 -2.04 9.83 -14.33
N ALA A 114 -3.28 10.17 -13.96
CA ALA A 114 -3.96 11.37 -14.44
C ALA A 114 -3.25 12.66 -14.01
N ALA A 115 -2.76 12.71 -12.76
CA ALA A 115 -2.04 13.87 -12.25
C ALA A 115 -0.75 14.13 -13.06
N LEU A 116 0.04 13.08 -13.35
CA LEU A 116 1.26 13.20 -14.14
C LEU A 116 0.98 13.58 -15.61
N GLY A 117 -0.03 12.98 -16.23
CA GLY A 117 -0.41 13.32 -17.60
C GLY A 117 -0.86 14.78 -17.77
N SER A 118 -1.50 15.35 -16.73
CA SER A 118 -1.87 16.78 -16.74
C SER A 118 -0.67 17.71 -16.63
N GLU A 119 0.38 17.35 -15.90
CA GLU A 119 1.59 18.17 -15.73
C GLU A 119 2.46 18.17 -17.00
N GLU A 120 2.61 17.01 -17.65
CA GLU A 120 3.34 16.87 -18.92
C GLU A 120 2.69 17.69 -20.05
N SER A 121 1.35 17.79 -20.08
CA SER A 121 0.64 18.64 -21.05
C SER A 121 0.84 20.15 -20.85
N ASN A 122 1.27 20.58 -19.66
CA ASN A 122 1.53 21.98 -19.34
C ASN A 122 2.99 22.40 -19.58
N LEU A 123 3.88 21.45 -19.88
CA LEU A 123 5.30 21.66 -20.15
C LEU A 123 5.57 21.50 -21.66
N GLU A 124 5.17 22.48 -22.46
CA GLU A 124 5.70 22.61 -23.82
C GLU A 124 7.17 23.04 -23.76
N VAL A 125 8.05 22.20 -24.34
CA VAL A 125 9.41 22.49 -24.81
C VAL A 125 10.39 23.04 -23.77
N GLY A 126 11.13 22.14 -23.11
CA GLY A 126 12.31 22.51 -22.32
C GLY A 126 13.18 21.31 -21.97
N GLU A 127 14.38 21.27 -22.54
CA GLU A 127 15.41 20.24 -22.32
C GLU A 127 15.73 20.03 -20.83
N SER A 128 15.66 18.79 -20.34
CA SER A 128 16.74 18.20 -19.55
C SER A 128 16.58 16.68 -19.47
N GLY A 129 17.67 15.99 -19.83
CA GLY A 129 17.72 14.54 -19.92
C GLY A 129 17.67 13.86 -18.55
N GLN A 130 16.63 13.07 -18.36
CA GLN A 130 16.67 11.78 -17.66
C GLN A 130 15.70 10.88 -18.41
N THR A 131 16.20 9.84 -19.07
CA THR A 131 15.37 8.85 -19.76
C THR A 131 14.64 8.03 -18.70
N PHE A 132 13.55 8.59 -18.19
CA PHE A 132 12.68 7.90 -17.28
C PHE A 132 11.98 6.76 -18.02
N SER A 133 11.78 5.63 -17.36
CA SER A 133 10.77 4.68 -17.80
C SER A 133 9.43 5.43 -17.85
N GLU A 134 8.81 5.50 -19.03
CA GLU A 134 7.66 6.37 -19.29
C GLU A 134 6.40 5.99 -18.50
N PHE A 135 6.28 4.74 -18.03
CA PHE A 135 5.02 4.26 -17.48
C PHE A 135 4.87 4.46 -15.97
N VAL A 136 3.69 4.87 -15.53
CA VAL A 136 3.23 4.73 -14.13
C VAL A 136 2.74 3.31 -13.88
N VAL A 137 1.97 2.78 -14.83
CA VAL A 137 1.36 1.45 -14.76
C VAL A 137 1.38 0.76 -16.11
N ARG A 138 1.74 -0.52 -16.12
CA ARG A 138 1.75 -1.41 -17.28
C ARG A 138 0.64 -2.45 -17.10
N ARG A 139 -0.43 -2.29 -17.88
CA ARG A 139 -1.64 -3.13 -17.86
C ARG A 139 -1.50 -4.30 -18.84
N ARG A 140 -0.58 -5.22 -18.55
CA ARG A 140 -0.27 -6.40 -19.40
C ARG A 140 -0.52 -7.74 -18.72
N GLY A 141 -1.06 -7.74 -17.51
CA GLY A 141 -1.34 -8.93 -16.74
C GLY A 141 -0.11 -9.49 -16.01
N ILE A 142 -0.36 -10.55 -15.24
CA ILE A 142 0.65 -11.32 -14.53
C ILE A 142 0.42 -12.81 -14.81
N LEU A 143 1.46 -13.54 -15.21
CA LEU A 143 1.44 -14.97 -15.46
C LEU A 143 2.14 -15.73 -14.32
N ARG A 144 1.50 -16.79 -13.81
CA ARG A 144 2.04 -17.67 -12.77
C ARG A 144 2.06 -19.12 -13.24
N PRO A 145 3.19 -19.65 -13.70
CA PRO A 145 3.33 -21.09 -13.96
C PRO A 145 3.13 -21.91 -12.69
N ALA A 146 2.41 -23.03 -12.79
CA ALA A 146 2.27 -23.97 -11.69
C ALA A 146 3.53 -24.83 -11.59
N THR A 147 4.17 -24.84 -10.42
CA THR A 147 5.44 -25.55 -10.19
C THR A 147 5.33 -26.72 -9.22
N ASN A 148 4.22 -26.85 -8.50
CA ASN A 148 4.05 -27.85 -7.45
C ASN A 148 2.73 -28.63 -7.59
N THR A 149 2.86 -29.93 -7.88
CA THR A 149 1.74 -30.85 -8.07
C THR A 149 0.83 -30.94 -6.85
N LYS A 150 1.39 -30.85 -5.63
CA LYS A 150 0.60 -30.91 -4.38
C LYS A 150 -0.38 -29.75 -4.25
N THR A 151 -0.09 -28.62 -4.88
CA THR A 151 -0.94 -27.42 -4.82
C THR A 151 -1.81 -27.22 -6.05
N LEU A 152 -1.62 -28.01 -7.11
CA LEU A 152 -2.28 -27.77 -8.41
C LEU A 152 -3.80 -27.77 -8.31
N ASN A 153 -4.40 -28.78 -7.68
CA ASN A 153 -5.86 -28.84 -7.50
C ASN A 153 -6.38 -27.63 -6.73
N LEU A 154 -5.72 -27.27 -5.64
CA LEU A 154 -6.08 -26.09 -4.84
C LEU A 154 -5.98 -24.78 -5.64
N LEU A 155 -4.97 -24.64 -6.51
CA LEU A 155 -4.82 -23.47 -7.37
C LEU A 155 -5.98 -23.37 -8.38
N ASN A 156 -6.35 -24.50 -8.99
CA ASN A 156 -7.49 -24.58 -9.90
C ASN A 156 -8.80 -24.22 -9.20
N ASP A 157 -9.07 -24.81 -8.03
CA ASP A 157 -10.28 -24.52 -7.24
C ASP A 157 -10.37 -23.04 -6.84
N ASN A 158 -9.25 -22.44 -6.44
CA ASN A 158 -9.21 -21.02 -6.09
C ASN A 158 -9.36 -20.11 -7.30
N ALA A 159 -8.84 -20.50 -8.47
CA ALA A 159 -8.98 -19.72 -9.70
C ALA A 159 -10.45 -19.59 -10.13
N GLN A 160 -11.29 -20.61 -9.86
CA GLN A 160 -12.73 -20.53 -10.11
C GLN A 160 -13.46 -19.53 -9.20
N ASN A 161 -12.88 -19.22 -8.03
CA ASN A 161 -13.44 -18.28 -7.04
C ASN A 161 -12.70 -16.93 -7.08
N CYS A 162 -12.23 -16.53 -8.26
CA CYS A 162 -11.53 -15.28 -8.46
C CYS A 162 -12.45 -14.05 -8.38
N LEU A 163 -11.85 -12.89 -8.14
CA LEU A 163 -12.51 -11.60 -8.20
C LEU A 163 -12.85 -11.25 -9.65
N SER A 164 -14.10 -10.87 -9.94
CA SER A 164 -14.54 -10.52 -11.30
C SER A 164 -13.78 -9.35 -11.93
N SER A 165 -13.30 -8.41 -11.12
CA SER A 165 -12.48 -7.26 -11.55
C SER A 165 -10.99 -7.57 -11.64
N CYS A 166 -10.58 -8.81 -11.37
CA CYS A 166 -9.22 -9.28 -11.59
C CYS A 166 -9.24 -10.79 -11.85
N ARG A 167 -9.74 -11.23 -13.01
CA ARG A 167 -10.01 -12.65 -13.22
C ARG A 167 -8.74 -13.49 -13.28
N ILE A 168 -8.89 -14.81 -13.09
CA ILE A 168 -7.80 -15.77 -13.23
C ILE A 168 -8.17 -16.79 -14.30
N GLU A 169 -7.32 -16.90 -15.31
CA GLU A 169 -7.43 -17.87 -16.39
C GLU A 169 -6.41 -18.99 -16.18
N ALA A 170 -6.91 -20.21 -15.98
CA ALA A 170 -6.06 -21.39 -16.09
C ALA A 170 -5.81 -21.67 -17.57
N MET A 171 -4.54 -21.78 -17.95
CA MET A 171 -4.12 -22.01 -19.33
C MET A 171 -3.09 -23.14 -19.41
N ASP A 172 -3.06 -23.81 -20.56
CA ASP A 172 -2.05 -24.81 -20.85
C ASP A 172 -0.70 -24.17 -21.22
N LYS A 173 0.30 -25.03 -21.46
CA LYS A 173 1.65 -24.61 -21.82
C LYS A 173 1.73 -23.87 -23.14
N ASP A 174 0.91 -24.22 -24.13
CA ASP A 174 0.99 -23.63 -25.46
C ASP A 174 0.39 -22.21 -25.43
N ALA A 175 -0.75 -22.05 -24.76
CA ALA A 175 -1.34 -20.74 -24.49
C ALA A 175 -0.39 -19.84 -23.67
N ALA A 176 0.28 -20.38 -22.65
CA ALA A 176 1.27 -19.62 -21.88
C ALA A 176 2.48 -19.19 -22.72
N ARG A 177 2.95 -20.04 -23.63
CA ARG A 177 4.08 -19.74 -24.54
C ARG A 177 3.73 -18.73 -25.62
N ASN A 178 2.46 -18.64 -26.00
CA ASN A 178 1.97 -17.58 -26.88
C ASN A 178 2.06 -16.20 -26.20
N LEU A 179 1.87 -16.12 -24.89
CA LEU A 179 2.03 -14.87 -24.12
C LEU A 179 3.48 -14.52 -23.83
N VAL A 180 4.27 -15.52 -23.45
CA VAL A 180 5.69 -15.37 -23.13
C VAL A 180 6.47 -16.50 -23.81
N PRO A 181 7.11 -16.23 -24.98
CA PRO A 181 8.02 -17.18 -25.60
C PRO A 181 9.09 -17.62 -24.60
N ASP A 182 9.50 -18.88 -24.68
CA ASP A 182 10.48 -19.50 -23.76
C ASP A 182 10.03 -19.65 -22.29
N ILE A 183 8.76 -19.39 -21.94
CA ILE A 183 8.28 -19.71 -20.59
C ILE A 183 8.30 -21.23 -20.32
N CYS A 184 8.81 -21.60 -19.15
CA CYS A 184 8.76 -22.95 -18.61
C CYS A 184 7.47 -23.16 -17.81
N VAL A 185 6.69 -24.16 -18.22
CA VAL A 185 5.41 -24.53 -17.60
C VAL A 185 5.48 -26.00 -17.19
N PRO A 186 6.11 -26.33 -16.04
CA PRO A 186 6.52 -27.71 -15.73
C PRO A 186 5.34 -28.66 -15.51
N LEU A 187 4.18 -28.14 -15.10
CA LEU A 187 2.95 -28.93 -14.88
C LEU A 187 1.92 -28.75 -16.00
N ASN A 188 2.34 -28.27 -17.17
CA ASN A 188 1.47 -27.97 -18.30
C ASN A 188 0.28 -27.03 -17.96
N THR A 189 0.39 -26.27 -16.86
CA THR A 189 -0.65 -25.37 -16.35
C THR A 189 -0.01 -24.07 -15.87
N ALA A 190 -0.57 -22.94 -16.27
CA ALA A 190 -0.26 -21.62 -15.74
C ALA A 190 -1.55 -20.85 -15.40
N PHE A 191 -1.45 -19.89 -14.50
CA PHE A 191 -2.55 -19.03 -14.08
C PHE A 191 -2.25 -17.60 -14.53
N TYR A 192 -3.04 -17.11 -15.48
CA TYR A 192 -2.91 -15.75 -16.01
C TYR A 192 -3.95 -14.83 -15.39
N MET A 193 -3.48 -13.68 -14.93
CA MET A 193 -4.32 -12.60 -14.39
C MET A 193 -4.24 -11.43 -15.38
N PRO A 194 -5.13 -11.34 -16.38
CA PRO A 194 -5.06 -10.30 -17.41
C PRO A 194 -5.18 -8.89 -16.86
N ASP A 195 -6.03 -8.71 -15.83
CA ASP A 195 -6.26 -7.39 -15.23
C ASP A 195 -5.19 -6.99 -14.21
N ALA A 196 -4.30 -7.92 -13.82
CA ALA A 196 -3.20 -7.61 -12.92
C ALA A 196 -2.22 -6.65 -13.60
N VAL A 197 -1.55 -5.81 -12.80
CA VAL A 197 -0.72 -4.73 -13.34
C VAL A 197 0.68 -4.74 -12.74
N ASN A 198 1.62 -4.17 -13.48
CA ASN A 198 2.93 -3.81 -12.95
C ASN A 198 3.02 -2.29 -12.83
N ILE A 199 3.29 -1.78 -11.64
CA ILE A 199 3.36 -0.35 -11.35
C ILE A 199 4.82 0.05 -11.17
N HIS A 200 5.25 1.15 -11.77
CA HIS A 200 6.54 1.75 -11.43
C HIS A 200 6.39 2.49 -10.08
N PRO A 201 6.90 1.98 -8.95
CA PRO A 201 6.45 2.45 -7.64
C PRO A 201 6.85 3.90 -7.34
N GLN A 202 8.06 4.29 -7.73
CA GLN A 202 8.54 5.66 -7.53
C GLN A 202 7.68 6.68 -8.30
N ARG A 203 7.44 6.43 -9.60
CA ARG A 203 6.56 7.24 -10.45
C ARG A 203 5.14 7.31 -9.92
N TYR A 204 4.59 6.17 -9.48
CA TYR A 204 3.28 6.14 -8.84
C TYR A 204 3.21 7.03 -7.58
N LEU A 205 4.19 6.96 -6.69
CA LEU A 205 4.22 7.77 -5.47
C LEU A 205 4.40 9.27 -5.78
N GLN A 206 5.22 9.60 -6.79
CA GLN A 206 5.37 10.97 -7.28
C GLN A 206 4.04 11.51 -7.84
N GLY A 207 3.35 10.74 -8.68
CA GLY A 207 2.04 11.11 -9.22
C GLY A 207 0.96 11.22 -8.14
N LEU A 208 0.96 10.33 -7.14
CA LEU A 208 0.02 10.42 -6.03
C LEU A 208 0.28 11.67 -5.17
N PHE A 209 1.54 12.00 -4.89
CA PHE A 209 1.87 13.23 -4.18
C PHE A 209 1.47 14.49 -4.97
N LEU A 210 1.68 14.49 -6.28
CA LEU A 210 1.21 15.56 -7.16
C LEU A 210 -0.32 15.70 -7.11
N ALA A 211 -1.04 14.58 -7.16
CA ALA A 211 -2.49 14.58 -7.00
C ALA A 211 -2.92 15.18 -5.65
N CYS A 212 -2.24 14.86 -4.55
CA CYS A 212 -2.49 15.48 -3.24
C CYS A 212 -2.26 17.00 -3.28
N LYS A 213 -1.17 17.47 -3.93
CA LYS A 213 -0.91 18.91 -4.07
C LYS A 213 -1.98 19.61 -4.89
N ASN A 214 -2.45 18.98 -5.97
CA ASN A 214 -3.51 19.53 -6.81
C ASN A 214 -4.81 19.64 -6.01
N LEU A 215 -5.19 18.57 -5.29
CA LEU A 215 -6.38 18.55 -4.45
C LEU A 215 -6.33 19.58 -3.30
N ALA A 216 -5.16 19.84 -2.72
CA ALA A 216 -5.00 20.89 -1.71
C ALA A 216 -5.15 22.31 -2.27
N LYS A 217 -4.82 22.52 -3.55
CA LYS A 217 -4.93 23.81 -4.25
C LYS A 217 -6.29 24.05 -4.90
N GLU A 218 -7.16 23.05 -4.97
CA GLU A 218 -8.48 23.22 -5.58
C GLU A 218 -9.23 24.33 -4.83
N PRO A 219 -9.78 25.34 -5.55
CA PRO A 219 -10.51 26.41 -4.91
C PRO A 219 -11.71 25.82 -4.18
N ALA A 220 -11.67 25.85 -2.84
CA ALA A 220 -12.77 25.38 -2.04
C ALA A 220 -13.99 26.25 -2.37
N SER A 221 -15.14 25.61 -2.63
CA SER A 221 -16.42 26.32 -2.77
C SER A 221 -16.88 26.98 -1.45
N GLY A 222 -16.11 26.81 -0.37
CA GLY A 222 -16.29 27.40 0.95
C GLY A 222 -15.00 28.05 1.44
N PHE A 223 -15.04 28.68 2.63
CA PHE A 223 -13.93 29.47 3.19
C PHE A 223 -12.77 28.63 3.77
N GLY A 224 -12.79 27.30 3.67
CA GLY A 224 -11.75 26.44 4.26
C GLY A 224 -10.51 26.34 3.39
N GLU A 225 -9.34 26.68 3.94
CA GLU A 225 -8.06 26.54 3.25
C GLU A 225 -7.38 25.19 3.57
N LYS A 226 -6.85 24.52 2.54
CA LYS A 226 -6.09 23.28 2.68
C LYS A 226 -4.62 23.50 2.31
N GLU A 227 -3.73 23.17 3.23
CA GLU A 227 -2.29 23.32 3.04
C GLU A 227 -1.60 21.94 3.10
N LEU A 228 -0.62 21.74 2.21
CA LEU A 228 0.19 20.52 2.17
C LEU A 228 1.66 20.86 2.03
N TYR A 229 2.46 20.41 2.99
CA TYR A 229 3.91 20.61 3.01
C TYR A 229 4.64 19.27 3.06
N LEU A 230 5.73 19.17 2.31
CA LEU A 230 6.69 18.06 2.41
C LEU A 230 7.97 18.58 3.04
N HIS A 231 8.33 18.02 4.18
CA HIS A 231 9.56 18.29 4.90
C HIS A 231 10.50 17.10 4.70
N GLN A 232 11.59 17.34 3.97
CA GLN A 232 12.64 16.32 3.82
C GLN A 232 13.51 16.27 5.08
N LYS A 233 12.93 15.79 6.17
CA LYS A 233 13.51 15.82 7.52
C LYS A 233 13.17 14.51 8.24
N SER A 234 14.14 13.99 9.00
CA SER A 234 13.92 12.88 9.91
C SER A 234 13.30 13.35 11.23
N ILE A 235 12.34 12.57 11.74
CA ILE A 235 11.74 12.72 13.07
C ILE A 235 12.33 11.60 13.92
N SER A 236 13.08 11.96 14.98
CA SER A 236 13.79 11.00 15.81
C SER A 236 13.00 10.58 17.05
N ASN A 237 11.99 11.37 17.43
CA ASN A 237 11.20 11.18 18.64
C ASN A 237 9.79 11.74 18.43
N LEU A 238 8.75 10.96 18.69
CA LEU A 238 7.37 11.41 18.47
C LEU A 238 6.97 12.59 19.37
N LEU A 239 7.50 12.66 20.59
CA LEU A 239 7.22 13.77 21.50
C LEU A 239 7.74 15.13 20.99
N GLU A 240 8.60 15.18 19.96
CA GLU A 240 9.02 16.46 19.34
C GLU A 240 7.86 17.16 18.60
N LEU A 241 6.78 16.44 18.33
CA LEU A 241 5.60 16.92 17.61
C LEU A 241 4.44 17.29 18.57
N GLU A 242 4.59 17.03 19.87
CA GLU A 242 3.57 17.32 20.87
C GLU A 242 3.26 18.83 20.94
N GLY A 243 1.98 19.19 21.06
CA GLY A 243 1.51 20.58 21.10
C GLY A 243 1.55 21.31 19.75
N GLY A 244 2.24 20.79 18.74
CA GLY A 244 2.28 21.34 17.39
C GLY A 244 1.18 20.84 16.46
N TYR A 245 0.63 19.66 16.76
CA TYR A 245 -0.32 18.94 15.92
C TYR A 245 -1.52 18.43 16.72
N ASP A 246 -2.67 18.33 16.06
CA ASP A 246 -3.86 17.70 16.62
C ASP A 246 -3.81 16.17 16.45
N ALA A 247 -3.14 15.69 15.39
CA ALA A 247 -2.83 14.28 15.21
C ALA A 247 -1.50 14.04 14.50
N VAL A 248 -0.81 12.96 14.88
CA VAL A 248 0.42 12.44 14.25
C VAL A 248 0.14 11.03 13.74
N ILE A 249 0.31 10.81 12.44
CA ILE A 249 0.11 9.52 11.79
C ILE A 249 1.47 8.92 11.42
N VAL A 250 1.85 7.85 12.10
CA VAL A 250 3.14 7.16 11.96
C VAL A 250 3.07 6.13 10.83
N CYS A 251 3.70 6.45 9.70
CA CYS A 251 3.76 5.66 8.46
C CYS A 251 5.20 5.33 8.01
N VAL A 252 6.18 5.35 8.93
CA VAL A 252 7.63 5.23 8.64
C VAL A 252 8.10 3.80 8.34
N GLY A 253 7.18 2.86 8.09
CA GLY A 253 7.49 1.49 7.71
C GLY A 253 8.37 0.76 8.75
N ALA A 254 9.47 0.16 8.30
CA ALA A 254 10.39 -0.59 9.17
C ALA A 254 11.11 0.28 10.21
N LYS A 255 11.15 1.59 10.01
CA LYS A 255 11.76 2.53 10.96
C LYS A 255 10.85 2.82 12.16
N ALA A 256 9.63 2.30 12.20
CA ALA A 256 8.76 2.44 13.36
C ALA A 256 9.39 1.85 14.63
N ASP A 257 10.11 0.72 14.51
CA ASP A 257 10.86 0.10 15.63
C ASP A 257 12.12 0.90 16.02
N MET A 258 12.49 1.93 15.26
CA MET A 258 13.62 2.81 15.58
C MET A 258 13.20 4.06 16.38
N LEU A 259 11.90 4.33 16.47
CA LEU A 259 11.37 5.41 17.32
C LEU A 259 11.40 4.96 18.79
N PRO A 260 11.97 5.77 19.71
CA PRO A 260 12.10 5.40 21.13
C PRO A 260 10.78 4.94 21.77
N GLU A 261 9.67 5.59 21.43
CA GLU A 261 8.36 5.31 22.01
C GLU A 261 7.77 3.98 21.53
N LEU A 262 8.21 3.46 20.38
CA LEU A 262 7.65 2.27 19.73
C LEU A 262 8.63 1.09 19.69
N SER A 263 9.92 1.33 19.93
CA SER A 263 10.99 0.33 19.93
C SER A 263 10.66 -0.85 20.84
N GLY A 264 10.63 -2.06 20.26
CA GLY A 264 10.31 -3.30 20.96
C GLY A 264 8.85 -3.46 21.38
N LYS A 265 7.96 -2.49 21.10
CA LYS A 265 6.54 -2.55 21.47
C LYS A 265 5.63 -3.03 20.34
N LEU A 266 6.08 -2.92 19.09
CA LEU A 266 5.33 -3.36 17.91
C LEU A 266 5.69 -4.81 17.55
N PRO A 267 4.71 -5.67 17.22
CA PRO A 267 4.98 -7.05 16.79
C PRO A 267 5.45 -7.13 15.33
N LEU A 268 6.40 -6.27 14.95
CA LEU A 268 6.95 -6.19 13.61
C LEU A 268 8.28 -6.94 13.53
N ARG A 269 8.49 -7.63 12.41
CA ARG A 269 9.78 -8.23 12.05
C ARG A 269 10.34 -7.52 10.85
N THR A 270 11.62 -7.20 10.88
CA THR A 270 12.27 -6.60 9.72
C THR A 270 12.71 -7.66 8.72
N CYS A 271 12.56 -7.35 7.43
CA CYS A 271 13.06 -8.19 6.34
C CYS A 271 13.58 -7.34 5.19
N ARG A 272 14.90 -7.32 4.99
CA ARG A 272 15.51 -6.66 3.84
C ARG A 272 15.30 -7.51 2.60
N GLY A 273 15.00 -6.86 1.48
CA GLY A 273 14.87 -7.51 0.18
C GLY A 273 15.69 -6.77 -0.85
N ILE A 274 16.49 -7.53 -1.61
CA ILE A 274 17.26 -7.02 -2.74
C ILE A 274 16.58 -7.44 -4.04
N ILE A 275 16.53 -6.51 -4.98
CA ILE A 275 15.97 -6.66 -6.32
C ILE A 275 17.10 -6.40 -7.32
N ALA A 276 17.29 -7.32 -8.26
CA ALA A 276 18.24 -7.17 -9.35
C ALA A 276 17.57 -6.48 -10.56
N CYS A 277 18.23 -5.47 -11.12
CA CYS A 277 17.82 -4.83 -12.36
C CYS A 277 18.56 -5.50 -13.52
N MET A 278 17.81 -5.92 -14.53
CA MET A 278 18.33 -6.63 -15.69
C MET A 278 17.99 -5.85 -16.96
N GLU A 279 18.92 -5.81 -17.89
CA GLU A 279 18.74 -5.23 -19.22
C GLU A 279 19.13 -6.24 -20.29
N LEU A 280 18.36 -6.28 -21.35
CA LEU A 280 18.69 -7.07 -22.53
C LEU A 280 19.76 -6.31 -23.35
N PRO A 281 20.92 -6.91 -23.68
CA PRO A 281 21.94 -6.28 -24.51
C PRO A 281 21.52 -6.04 -25.97
N ASP A 282 21.79 -4.86 -26.54
CA ASP A 282 21.29 -4.40 -27.87
C ASP A 282 21.65 -5.32 -29.05
N ASN A 283 22.66 -6.17 -28.88
CA ASN A 283 23.06 -7.17 -29.87
C ASN A 283 22.12 -8.39 -29.92
N ILE A 284 21.18 -8.54 -28.97
CA ILE A 284 20.15 -9.58 -28.99
C ILE A 284 18.92 -9.06 -29.74
N ARG A 285 18.58 -9.74 -30.84
CA ARG A 285 17.47 -9.38 -31.73
C ARG A 285 16.09 -9.59 -31.12
N ASP A 286 15.93 -10.65 -30.32
CA ASP A 286 14.63 -11.02 -29.76
C ASP A 286 14.40 -10.33 -28.41
N ASP A 287 13.49 -9.37 -28.42
CA ASP A 287 13.06 -8.62 -27.25
C ASP A 287 12.08 -9.42 -26.37
N TYR A 288 11.92 -9.00 -25.11
CA TYR A 288 10.76 -9.44 -24.34
C TYR A 288 9.48 -8.94 -25.03
N PRO A 289 8.42 -9.78 -25.15
CA PRO A 289 7.21 -9.39 -25.87
C PRO A 289 6.64 -8.07 -25.37
N GLU A 290 6.36 -7.15 -26.29
CA GLU A 290 5.87 -5.82 -25.95
C GLU A 290 4.57 -5.88 -25.12
N HIS A 291 3.72 -6.85 -25.39
CA HIS A 291 2.47 -7.11 -24.66
C HIS A 291 2.59 -8.24 -23.63
N GLY A 292 3.80 -8.72 -23.37
CA GLY A 292 4.04 -9.79 -22.41
C GLY A 292 3.72 -9.37 -20.97
N PRO A 293 3.11 -10.28 -20.18
CA PRO A 293 2.82 -10.05 -18.76
C PRO A 293 4.09 -10.09 -17.89
N SER A 294 4.00 -9.58 -16.67
CA SER A 294 5.01 -9.90 -15.65
C SER A 294 4.87 -11.36 -15.20
N ILE A 295 5.92 -11.95 -14.63
CA ILE A 295 5.91 -13.36 -14.22
C ILE A 295 6.01 -13.49 -12.70
N LEU A 296 5.13 -14.28 -12.11
CA LEU A 296 5.11 -14.56 -10.67
C LEU A 296 5.53 -16.00 -10.39
N SER A 297 6.69 -16.18 -9.76
CA SER A 297 7.20 -17.47 -9.29
C SER A 297 7.98 -17.29 -7.98
N ASP A 298 8.87 -18.23 -7.63
CA ASP A 298 9.75 -18.09 -6.45
C ASP A 298 10.69 -16.89 -6.56
N ALA A 299 11.13 -16.56 -7.78
CA ALA A 299 11.69 -15.26 -8.12
C ALA A 299 10.80 -14.62 -9.20
N TRP A 300 10.13 -13.54 -8.81
CA TRP A 300 9.25 -12.82 -9.72
C TRP A 300 10.06 -11.98 -10.72
N LEU A 301 9.48 -11.77 -11.90
CA LEU A 301 10.00 -10.92 -12.96
C LEU A 301 9.01 -9.78 -13.21
N ALA A 302 9.39 -8.56 -12.85
CA ALA A 302 8.57 -7.38 -13.09
C ALA A 302 9.07 -6.64 -14.33
N VAL A 303 8.34 -6.82 -15.43
CA VAL A 303 8.70 -6.31 -16.76
C VAL A 303 8.54 -4.78 -16.79
N GLN A 304 9.64 -4.06 -17.00
CA GLN A 304 9.65 -2.59 -17.09
C GLN A 304 9.59 -2.10 -18.56
N GLY A 305 9.90 -2.98 -19.51
CA GLY A 305 9.86 -2.71 -20.94
C GLY A 305 10.30 -3.95 -21.72
N SER A 306 10.39 -3.85 -23.04
CA SER A 306 10.83 -4.97 -23.88
C SER A 306 12.28 -5.40 -23.59
N ARG A 307 13.10 -4.49 -23.04
CA ARG A 307 14.54 -4.69 -22.80
C ARG A 307 14.98 -4.42 -21.36
N SER A 308 14.04 -4.17 -20.44
CA SER A 308 14.34 -3.94 -19.02
C SER A 308 13.34 -4.67 -18.13
N LEU A 309 13.84 -5.34 -17.10
CA LEU A 309 13.01 -5.99 -16.09
C LEU A 309 13.71 -6.02 -14.73
N LEU A 310 12.92 -6.28 -13.69
CA LEU A 310 13.40 -6.49 -12.34
C LEU A 310 13.22 -7.95 -11.95
N ILE A 311 14.22 -8.54 -11.29
CA ILE A 311 14.13 -9.86 -10.66
C ILE A 311 14.07 -9.65 -9.15
N GLY A 312 13.10 -10.26 -8.48
CA GLY A 312 13.13 -10.23 -7.03
C GLY A 312 12.33 -11.30 -6.31
N SER A 313 12.37 -11.30 -4.98
CA SER A 313 13.35 -10.57 -4.16
C SER A 313 13.97 -11.53 -3.16
N THR A 314 15.18 -11.23 -2.69
CA THR A 314 15.78 -11.94 -1.55
C THR A 314 14.98 -11.70 -0.26
N TRP A 315 15.27 -12.49 0.78
CA TRP A 315 14.60 -12.41 2.09
C TRP A 315 15.59 -12.50 3.24
N GLU A 316 16.17 -11.36 3.61
CA GLU A 316 17.09 -11.27 4.76
C GLU A 316 16.32 -10.84 6.02
N TRP A 317 15.92 -11.83 6.82
CA TRP A 317 15.19 -11.61 8.07
C TRP A 317 16.07 -11.01 9.16
N LYS A 318 15.46 -10.22 10.06
CA LYS A 318 16.11 -9.56 11.20
C LYS A 318 17.16 -8.49 10.81
N SER A 319 17.30 -8.20 9.52
CA SER A 319 18.14 -7.11 9.04
C SER A 319 17.64 -5.77 9.59
N ARG A 320 18.56 -4.90 10.05
CA ARG A 320 18.25 -3.50 10.40
C ARG A 320 18.78 -2.52 9.35
N ASN A 321 19.38 -3.03 8.28
CA ASN A 321 19.91 -2.22 7.20
C ASN A 321 18.76 -1.64 6.37
N SER A 322 18.48 -0.36 6.57
CA SER A 322 17.49 0.43 5.83
C SER A 322 18.09 1.20 4.64
N SER A 323 19.40 1.09 4.41
CA SER A 323 20.07 1.79 3.32
C SER A 323 19.52 1.31 1.97
N PRO A 324 19.18 2.21 1.04
CA PRO A 324 18.80 1.82 -0.32
C PRO A 324 20.01 1.33 -1.13
N TYR A 325 21.23 1.72 -0.73
CA TYR A 325 22.47 1.30 -1.36
C TYR A 325 22.71 -0.19 -1.16
N VAL A 326 23.17 -0.85 -2.22
CA VAL A 326 23.52 -2.27 -2.26
C VAL A 326 24.97 -2.36 -2.69
N SER A 327 25.81 -2.97 -1.86
CA SER A 327 27.22 -3.19 -2.22
C SER A 327 27.34 -4.20 -3.37
N ILE A 328 28.51 -4.23 -4.03
CA ILE A 328 28.78 -5.20 -5.09
C ILE A 328 28.64 -6.64 -4.55
N ASP A 329 29.15 -6.92 -3.35
CA ASP A 329 29.06 -8.25 -2.74
C ASP A 329 27.62 -8.65 -2.41
N GLU A 330 26.80 -7.72 -1.88
CA GLU A 330 25.38 -7.95 -1.63
C GLU A 330 24.63 -8.22 -2.96
N ALA A 331 24.96 -7.47 -4.01
CA ALA A 331 24.35 -7.63 -5.32
C ALA A 331 24.70 -8.98 -5.97
N LEU A 332 25.96 -9.41 -5.88
CA LEU A 332 26.40 -10.72 -6.40
C LEU A 332 25.72 -11.87 -5.66
N LYS A 333 25.64 -11.82 -4.33
CA LYS A 333 24.92 -12.81 -3.52
C LYS A 333 23.43 -12.86 -3.87
N ALA A 334 22.81 -11.69 -4.05
CA ALA A 334 21.42 -11.63 -4.47
C ALA A 334 21.20 -12.24 -5.85
N LEU A 335 22.11 -12.00 -6.79
CA LEU A 335 22.04 -12.58 -8.14
C LEU A 335 22.24 -14.10 -8.12
N GLU A 336 23.18 -14.60 -7.32
CA GLU A 336 23.42 -16.03 -7.11
C GLU A 336 22.17 -16.74 -6.55
N GLU A 337 21.41 -16.08 -5.67
CA GLU A 337 20.15 -16.60 -5.15
C GLU A 337 19.00 -16.53 -6.17
N LEU A 338 18.87 -15.41 -6.88
CA LEU A 338 17.69 -15.08 -7.69
C LEU A 338 17.76 -15.67 -9.11
N LEU A 339 18.92 -15.66 -9.75
CA LEU A 339 19.06 -16.05 -11.15
C LEU A 339 18.71 -17.53 -11.41
N PRO A 340 19.08 -18.50 -10.55
CA PRO A 340 18.64 -19.89 -10.71
C PRO A 340 17.12 -20.03 -10.65
N LYS A 341 16.47 -19.34 -9.71
CA LYS A 341 15.00 -19.35 -9.54
C LYS A 341 14.29 -18.73 -10.74
N ALA A 342 14.78 -17.58 -11.21
CA ALA A 342 14.25 -16.89 -12.38
C ALA A 342 14.40 -17.74 -13.64
N SER A 343 15.59 -18.29 -13.88
CA SER A 343 15.89 -19.06 -15.10
C SER A 343 15.25 -20.45 -15.14
N ALA A 344 14.81 -20.99 -13.99
CA ALA A 344 13.97 -22.19 -13.96
C ALA A 344 12.59 -21.95 -14.60
N ILE A 345 12.10 -20.70 -14.61
CA ILE A 345 10.79 -20.32 -15.13
C ILE A 345 10.89 -19.61 -16.48
N TYR A 346 11.89 -18.75 -16.66
CA TYR A 346 12.15 -18.04 -17.92
C TYR A 346 13.64 -18.18 -18.27
N PRO A 347 14.06 -19.25 -18.95
CA PRO A 347 15.46 -19.57 -19.24
C PRO A 347 16.20 -18.45 -19.98
N GLY A 348 15.51 -17.74 -20.88
CA GLY A 348 16.01 -16.58 -21.61
C GLY A 348 16.60 -15.48 -20.74
N ILE A 349 16.25 -15.41 -19.45
CA ILE A 349 16.85 -14.44 -18.50
C ILE A 349 18.37 -14.54 -18.41
N LYS A 350 18.96 -15.70 -18.70
CA LYS A 350 20.42 -15.90 -18.68
C LYS A 350 21.16 -15.04 -19.72
N ASN A 351 20.45 -14.59 -20.75
CA ASN A 351 21.00 -13.71 -21.78
C ASN A 351 20.92 -12.23 -21.40
N TRP A 352 20.29 -11.90 -20.25
CA TRP A 352 20.14 -10.54 -19.78
C TRP A 352 21.35 -10.15 -18.92
N ARG A 353 21.77 -8.90 -19.04
CA ARG A 353 22.87 -8.33 -18.28
C ARG A 353 22.34 -7.71 -16.99
N PHE A 354 22.96 -8.07 -15.87
CA PHE A 354 22.77 -7.38 -14.61
C PHE A 354 23.32 -5.95 -14.70
N THR A 355 22.54 -4.94 -14.30
CA THR A 355 22.98 -3.54 -14.34
C THR A 355 23.17 -2.92 -12.98
N ARG A 356 22.28 -3.20 -12.03
CA ARG A 356 22.36 -2.72 -10.65
C ARG A 356 21.44 -3.51 -9.74
N ALA A 357 21.62 -3.35 -8.43
CA ALA A 357 20.71 -3.86 -7.42
C ALA A 357 20.11 -2.70 -6.62
N ARG A 358 18.90 -2.92 -6.10
CA ARG A 358 18.21 -1.99 -5.19
C ARG A 358 17.72 -2.76 -3.98
N SER A 359 17.61 -2.10 -2.84
CA SER A 359 17.17 -2.75 -1.60
C SER A 359 16.14 -1.94 -0.84
N GLY A 360 15.24 -2.66 -0.16
CA GLY A 360 14.25 -2.06 0.72
C GLY A 360 14.09 -2.87 1.99
N LEU A 361 13.86 -2.18 3.11
CA LEU A 361 13.59 -2.82 4.40
C LEU A 361 12.09 -2.90 4.66
N ARG A 362 11.55 -4.12 4.69
CA ARG A 362 10.13 -4.36 4.94
C ARG A 362 9.85 -4.47 6.44
N ALA A 363 8.77 -3.86 6.88
CA ALA A 363 8.12 -4.16 8.15
C ALA A 363 7.12 -5.30 7.93
N MET A 364 7.46 -6.50 8.38
CA MET A 364 6.62 -7.69 8.26
C MET A 364 5.75 -7.82 9.52
N PRO A 365 4.42 -7.83 9.38
CA PRO A 365 3.51 -8.02 10.50
C PRO A 365 3.44 -9.51 10.90
N PRO A 366 2.85 -9.85 12.05
CA PRO A 366 2.72 -11.23 12.46
C PRO A 366 1.82 -12.01 11.48
N LEU A 367 2.06 -13.31 11.36
CA LEU A 367 1.19 -14.19 10.59
C LEU A 367 -0.02 -14.59 11.44
N THR A 368 -1.22 -14.31 10.95
CA THR A 368 -2.49 -14.70 11.57
C THR A 368 -3.27 -15.69 10.69
N SER A 369 -4.43 -16.15 11.13
CA SER A 369 -5.37 -16.92 10.32
C SER A 369 -5.84 -16.18 9.05
N ASN A 370 -5.87 -14.85 9.10
CA ASN A 370 -6.20 -13.98 7.97
C ASN A 370 -4.98 -13.61 7.12
N GLY A 371 -3.81 -14.14 7.45
CA GLY A 371 -2.53 -13.83 6.83
C GLY A 371 -1.73 -12.77 7.59
N SER A 372 -0.71 -12.24 6.94
CA SER A 372 0.14 -11.17 7.47
C SER A 372 -0.49 -9.81 7.18
N LEU A 373 -1.40 -9.38 8.05
CA LEU A 373 -2.14 -8.11 7.89
C LEU A 373 -1.36 -6.92 8.47
N PRO A 374 -1.45 -5.73 7.85
CA PRO A 374 -0.84 -4.51 8.39
C PRO A 374 -1.34 -4.14 9.79
N LEU A 375 -0.54 -3.36 10.52
CA LEU A 375 -0.89 -2.87 11.84
C LEU A 375 -1.50 -1.46 11.72
N MET A 376 -2.66 -1.26 12.33
CA MET A 376 -3.32 0.04 12.41
C MET A 376 -3.81 0.33 13.83
N GLY A 377 -4.00 1.61 14.14
CA GLY A 377 -4.73 2.05 15.33
C GLY A 377 -4.09 3.21 16.07
N CYS A 378 -4.84 3.76 17.03
CA CYS A 378 -4.37 4.74 18.01
C CYS A 378 -3.28 4.13 18.91
N ILE A 379 -2.21 4.87 19.15
CA ILE A 379 -1.05 4.43 19.92
C ILE A 379 -0.73 5.39 21.07
N ASP A 380 -1.72 6.17 21.52
CA ASP A 380 -1.58 7.08 22.67
C ASP A 380 -0.99 6.36 23.89
N ASP A 381 -1.53 5.18 24.25
CA ASP A 381 -1.03 4.35 25.36
C ASP A 381 0.45 3.95 25.23
N LEU A 382 1.02 3.99 24.02
CA LEU A 382 2.43 3.66 23.78
C LEU A 382 3.34 4.90 23.81
N VAL A 383 2.77 6.09 23.61
CA VAL A 383 3.50 7.36 23.44
C VAL A 383 3.31 8.29 24.64
N SER A 384 2.07 8.66 24.98
CA SER A 384 1.74 9.56 26.09
C SER A 384 0.25 9.46 26.45
N GLU A 385 -0.08 9.14 27.71
CA GLU A 385 -1.46 9.01 28.20
C GLU A 385 -2.18 10.36 28.38
N ASN A 386 -1.47 11.50 28.42
CA ASN A 386 -2.02 12.83 28.72
C ASN A 386 -1.73 13.89 27.64
N SER A 387 -1.58 13.44 26.40
CA SER A 387 -1.28 14.30 25.25
C SER A 387 -2.55 14.95 24.69
N SER A 388 -2.46 16.25 24.37
CA SER A 388 -3.50 16.96 23.58
C SER A 388 -3.49 16.56 22.10
N CYS A 389 -2.42 15.90 21.64
CA CYS A 389 -2.24 15.35 20.31
C CYS A 389 -2.59 13.85 20.28
N LYS A 390 -3.25 13.38 19.22
CA LYS A 390 -3.54 11.96 19.01
C LYS A 390 -2.48 11.28 18.14
N TYR A 391 -1.97 10.13 18.57
CA TYR A 391 -0.99 9.36 17.81
C TYR A 391 -1.63 8.13 17.18
N TRP A 392 -1.38 7.94 15.88
CA TRP A 392 -1.93 6.83 15.10
C TRP A 392 -0.80 6.08 14.39
N LEU A 393 -0.90 4.76 14.31
CA LEU A 393 0.02 3.90 13.56
C LEU A 393 -0.66 3.38 12.31
N PHE A 394 0.02 3.48 11.17
CA PHE A 394 -0.31 2.70 9.96
C PHE A 394 0.97 2.12 9.37
N GLY A 395 1.27 0.87 9.70
CA GLY A 395 2.53 0.22 9.38
C GLY A 395 2.42 -1.28 9.12
N GLY A 396 3.55 -1.97 9.01
CA GLY A 396 3.54 -3.43 8.82
C GLY A 396 3.01 -3.88 7.45
N LEU A 397 3.19 -3.09 6.39
CA LEU A 397 2.69 -3.41 5.04
C LEU A 397 3.34 -4.65 4.39
N GLY A 398 4.50 -5.10 4.89
CA GLY A 398 5.21 -6.27 4.41
C GLY A 398 5.49 -6.26 2.90
N ALA A 399 5.29 -7.41 2.25
CA ALA A 399 5.47 -7.57 0.80
C ALA A 399 4.21 -7.27 -0.03
N ARG A 400 3.11 -6.84 0.61
CA ARG A 400 1.81 -6.58 -0.04
C ARG A 400 1.34 -5.15 0.15
N GLY A 401 2.25 -4.25 0.50
CA GLY A 401 1.94 -2.86 0.79
C GLY A 401 1.21 -2.15 -0.33
N LEU A 402 1.62 -2.40 -1.57
CA LEU A 402 1.00 -1.82 -2.77
C LEU A 402 -0.46 -2.23 -2.96
N LEU A 403 -0.91 -3.39 -2.44
CA LEU A 403 -2.33 -3.77 -2.51
C LEU A 403 -3.13 -3.09 -1.40
N TYR A 404 -2.62 -3.15 -0.18
CA TYR A 404 -3.37 -2.75 1.01
C TYR A 404 -3.43 -1.23 1.21
N HIS A 405 -2.43 -0.47 0.75
CA HIS A 405 -2.26 0.92 1.18
C HIS A 405 -3.44 1.82 0.83
N GLY A 406 -4.09 1.63 -0.32
CA GLY A 406 -5.21 2.46 -0.74
C GLY A 406 -6.37 2.40 0.26
N TRP A 407 -6.97 1.22 0.40
CA TRP A 407 -8.13 1.04 1.28
C TRP A 407 -7.80 1.27 2.77
N LEU A 408 -6.62 0.84 3.23
CA LEU A 408 -6.23 1.06 4.61
C LEU A 408 -5.90 2.53 4.91
N GLY A 409 -5.33 3.27 3.96
CA GLY A 409 -5.13 4.72 4.11
C GLY A 409 -6.46 5.48 4.19
N ASN A 410 -7.48 5.02 3.45
CA ASN A 410 -8.85 5.53 3.57
C ASN A 410 -9.42 5.32 4.98
N LEU A 411 -9.35 4.09 5.51
CA LEU A 411 -9.81 3.79 6.87
C LEU A 411 -9.08 4.62 7.92
N MET A 412 -7.76 4.77 7.79
CA MET A 412 -6.97 5.59 8.71
C MET A 412 -7.40 7.05 8.68
N ALA A 413 -7.54 7.63 7.49
CA ALA A 413 -7.96 9.03 7.35
C ALA A 413 -9.34 9.27 8.00
N GLN A 414 -10.29 8.36 7.82
CA GLN A 414 -11.60 8.45 8.47
C GLN A 414 -11.50 8.33 10.00
N ALA A 415 -10.69 7.39 10.50
CA ALA A 415 -10.46 7.22 11.94
C ALA A 415 -9.82 8.46 12.57
N VAL A 416 -8.84 9.08 11.90
CA VAL A 416 -8.17 10.31 12.35
C VAL A 416 -9.14 11.49 12.34
N LEU A 417 -9.85 11.73 11.24
CA LEU A 417 -10.78 12.86 11.11
C LEU A 417 -11.93 12.81 12.12
N SER A 418 -12.41 11.61 12.45
CA SER A 418 -13.47 11.41 13.44
C SER A 418 -12.97 11.14 14.86
N CYS A 419 -11.65 11.07 15.06
CA CYS A 419 -11.01 10.66 16.30
C CYS A 419 -11.58 9.33 16.86
N ASN A 420 -11.87 8.36 15.97
CA ASN A 420 -12.58 7.13 16.31
C ASN A 420 -11.88 5.89 15.73
N GLU A 421 -11.20 5.13 16.59
CA GLU A 421 -10.53 3.88 16.21
C GLU A 421 -11.51 2.79 15.76
N HIS A 422 -12.78 2.81 16.19
CA HIS A 422 -13.75 1.75 15.85
C HIS A 422 -14.10 1.67 14.36
N ILE A 423 -13.69 2.65 13.55
CA ILE A 423 -13.77 2.59 12.08
C ILE A 423 -12.79 1.55 11.51
N ILE A 424 -11.70 1.27 12.22
CA ILE A 424 -10.66 0.32 11.79
C ILE A 424 -11.12 -1.10 12.17
N PRO A 425 -11.19 -2.04 11.20
CA PRO A 425 -11.49 -3.45 11.47
C PRO A 425 -10.60 -4.05 12.57
N SER A 426 -11.18 -4.88 13.43
CA SER A 426 -10.48 -5.43 14.60
C SER A 426 -9.29 -6.30 14.22
N GLU A 427 -9.28 -6.91 13.03
CA GLU A 427 -8.14 -7.70 12.54
C GLU A 427 -6.86 -6.86 12.34
N LEU A 428 -7.01 -5.53 12.18
CA LEU A 428 -5.90 -4.60 12.00
C LEU A 428 -5.47 -3.95 13.32
N THR A 429 -6.27 -4.04 14.38
CA THR A 429 -5.98 -3.48 15.73
C THR A 429 -5.71 -4.55 16.79
N SER A 430 -6.04 -5.83 16.51
CA SER A 430 -5.91 -6.95 17.45
C SER A 430 -4.48 -7.19 17.93
N TRP A 431 -3.48 -6.66 17.21
CA TRP A 431 -2.08 -6.72 17.60
C TRP A 431 -1.81 -6.09 18.96
N LYS A 432 -2.63 -5.13 19.40
CA LYS A 432 -2.54 -4.51 20.74
C LYS A 432 -2.82 -5.51 21.87
N ASN A 433 -3.51 -6.60 21.58
CA ASN A 433 -3.86 -7.64 22.55
C ASN A 433 -2.89 -8.82 22.56
N ILE A 434 -1.84 -8.83 21.72
CA ILE A 434 -0.91 -9.98 21.63
C ILE A 434 -0.03 -10.11 22.88
N ASN A 435 0.17 -9.00 23.61
CA ASN A 435 1.00 -8.94 24.82
C ASN A 435 0.20 -8.64 26.11
N ARG A 436 -1.14 -8.66 26.03
CA ARG A 436 -2.04 -8.62 27.21
C ARG A 436 -2.49 -10.05 27.50
#